data_AF-X1QZ60-F1
#
_entry.id   AF-X1QZ60-F1
#
_cell.length_a   1.000
_cell.length_b   1.000
_cell.length_c   1.000
_cell.angle_alpha   90.00
_cell.angle_beta   90.00
_cell.angle_gamma   90.00
#
_symmetry.space_group_name_H-M   'P 1'
#
loop_
_entity.id
_entity.type
_entity.pdbx_description
1 polymer ?
#
loop_
_entity_poly.entity_id
_entity_poly.type
_entity_poly.pdbx_seq_one_letter_code
_entity_poly.pdbx_strand_id
1 'polypeptide(L)'
;MPGKGHALARDELVGALIAYTGTTTDDGAADGSTLIDRKLIGVNDFITDKTILIMSGDVRRDTKQAIVFDNITGTITVSPPFSVRITTGVLFKIINLSAGSTIAIAVDILTASFDLINAMLVLTETGGTVNTDGTEQDVYINNAPAGVFDPQKVMIDFTNQTAAETVIVRTYYRIKSGGDYIKKDEV
;
A
#
# COMPACT_ATOMS: atom_id res chain seq x y z
N MET A 1 -24.89 7.21 -7.37
CA MET A 1 -24.88 6.24 -6.26
C MET A 1 -23.67 5.31 -6.44
N PRO A 2 -22.47 5.69 -5.96
CA PRO A 2 -21.38 4.74 -5.81
C PRO A 2 -21.74 3.88 -4.60
N GLY A 3 -22.09 2.60 -4.76
CA GLY A 3 -22.48 1.85 -3.57
C GLY A 3 -22.80 0.37 -3.72
N LYS A 4 -23.56 -0.05 -4.74
CA LYS A 4 -23.99 -1.46 -4.82
C LYS A 4 -22.92 -2.38 -5.43
N GLY A 5 -22.26 -1.96 -6.51
CA GLY A 5 -21.15 -2.71 -7.11
C GLY A 5 -19.91 -2.79 -6.19
N HIS A 6 -19.57 -1.69 -5.51
CA HIS A 6 -18.46 -1.67 -4.54
C HIS A 6 -18.72 -2.55 -3.31
N ALA A 7 -19.96 -2.58 -2.80
CA ALA A 7 -20.30 -3.44 -1.66
C ALA A 7 -20.21 -4.93 -2.03
N LEU A 8 -20.70 -5.31 -3.22
CA LEU A 8 -20.61 -6.69 -3.69
C LEU A 8 -19.17 -7.13 -3.95
N ALA A 9 -18.36 -6.29 -4.60
CA ALA A 9 -16.94 -6.57 -4.84
C ALA A 9 -16.14 -6.69 -3.54
N ARG A 10 -16.48 -5.90 -2.53
CA ARG A 10 -15.86 -5.98 -1.19
C ARG A 10 -16.21 -7.28 -0.49
N ASP A 11 -17.48 -7.68 -0.51
CA ASP A 11 -17.93 -8.90 0.15
C ASP A 11 -17.36 -10.15 -0.55
N GLU A 12 -17.26 -10.12 -1.88
CA GLU A 12 -16.61 -11.17 -2.67
C GLU A 12 -15.11 -11.27 -2.37
N LEU A 13 -14.40 -10.14 -2.30
CA LEU A 13 -12.99 -10.10 -1.92
C LEU A 13 -12.77 -10.66 -0.50
N VAL A 14 -13.60 -10.26 0.46
CA VAL A 14 -13.56 -10.77 1.85
C VAL A 14 -13.87 -12.27 1.89
N GLY A 15 -14.79 -12.75 1.06
CA GLY A 15 -15.09 -14.18 0.91
C GLY A 15 -13.92 -14.97 0.33
N ALA A 16 -13.28 -14.47 -0.73
CA ALA A 16 -12.11 -15.11 -1.36
C ALA A 16 -10.90 -15.21 -0.40
N LEU A 17 -10.80 -14.26 0.53
CA LEU A 17 -9.74 -14.21 1.53
C LEU A 17 -9.96 -15.19 2.69
N ILE A 18 -11.17 -15.67 2.96
CA ILE A 18 -11.44 -16.59 4.07
C ILE A 18 -11.41 -18.03 3.54
N ALA A 19 -10.39 -18.80 3.95
CA ALA A 19 -10.29 -20.22 3.61
C ALA A 19 -11.22 -21.08 4.48
N TYR A 20 -11.38 -20.70 5.75
CA TYR A 20 -12.15 -21.49 6.71
C TYR A 20 -12.68 -20.61 7.85
N THR A 21 -13.85 -20.97 8.38
CA THR A 21 -14.39 -20.41 9.62
C THR A 21 -14.69 -21.58 10.55
N GLY A 22 -14.12 -21.55 11.75
CA GLY A 22 -14.19 -22.65 12.70
C GLY A 22 -14.49 -22.22 14.12
N THR A 23 -14.67 -23.22 14.97
CA THR A 23 -14.77 -23.09 16.43
C THR A 23 -13.81 -24.09 17.03
N THR A 24 -12.94 -23.67 17.94
CA THR A 24 -12.05 -24.59 18.64
C THR A 24 -12.85 -25.63 19.39
N THR A 25 -12.46 -26.90 19.27
CA THR A 25 -13.16 -28.04 19.87
C THR A 25 -12.44 -28.60 21.09
N ASP A 26 -11.22 -28.13 21.33
CA ASP A 26 -10.41 -28.48 22.46
C ASP A 26 -9.52 -27.29 22.83
N ASP A 27 -8.93 -27.35 24.02
CA ASP A 27 -8.04 -26.30 24.50
C ASP A 27 -6.63 -26.47 23.89
N GLY A 28 -6.08 -25.38 23.35
CA GLY A 28 -4.71 -25.30 22.88
C GLY A 28 -3.67 -25.34 24.01
N ALA A 29 -2.41 -25.11 23.65
CA ALA A 29 -1.29 -25.03 24.57
C ALA A 29 -1.44 -23.84 25.53
N ALA A 30 -1.00 -24.03 26.78
CA ALA A 30 -1.17 -23.02 27.84
C ALA A 30 -0.43 -21.70 27.57
N ASP A 31 0.62 -21.75 26.75
CA ASP A 31 1.40 -20.60 26.31
C ASP A 31 0.77 -19.84 25.14
N GLY A 32 -0.40 -20.27 24.64
CA GLY A 32 -1.07 -19.65 23.49
C GLY A 32 -0.43 -19.98 22.14
N SER A 33 0.48 -20.95 22.08
CA SER A 33 1.16 -21.35 20.83
C SER A 33 0.30 -22.21 19.91
N THR A 34 -0.83 -22.74 20.38
CA THR A 34 -1.70 -23.58 19.55
C THR A 34 -3.19 -23.29 19.75
N LEU A 35 -3.97 -23.66 18.75
CA LEU A 35 -5.43 -23.84 18.84
C LEU A 35 -5.81 -25.18 18.20
N ILE A 36 -6.91 -25.78 18.65
CA ILE A 36 -7.32 -27.12 18.20
C ILE A 36 -8.76 -27.08 17.68
N ASP A 37 -8.95 -27.51 16.43
CA ASP A 37 -10.25 -27.79 15.85
C ASP A 37 -10.24 -29.19 15.22
N ARG A 38 -10.84 -30.15 15.93
CA ARG A 38 -10.89 -31.56 15.54
C ARG A 38 -11.71 -31.78 14.26
N LYS A 39 -12.50 -30.81 13.80
CA LYS A 39 -13.17 -30.90 12.49
C LYS A 39 -12.20 -30.84 11.32
N LEU A 40 -10.97 -30.39 11.56
CA LEU A 40 -9.89 -30.35 10.59
C LEU A 40 -9.13 -31.69 10.50
N ILE A 41 -9.48 -32.71 11.29
CA ILE A 41 -8.82 -34.01 11.20
C ILE A 41 -9.05 -34.63 9.81
N GLY A 42 -7.98 -35.11 9.18
CA GLY A 42 -8.01 -35.76 7.87
C GLY A 42 -8.12 -34.81 6.67
N VAL A 43 -8.12 -33.49 6.87
CA VAL A 43 -8.07 -32.53 5.76
C VAL A 43 -6.63 -32.35 5.25
N ASN A 44 -6.49 -31.93 3.99
CA ASN A 44 -5.18 -31.55 3.43
C ASN A 44 -4.62 -30.33 4.15
N ASP A 45 -3.31 -30.14 4.14
CA ASP A 45 -2.72 -28.92 4.69
C ASP A 45 -2.98 -27.73 3.76
N PHE A 46 -4.04 -27.00 4.09
CA PHE A 46 -4.35 -25.69 3.55
C PHE A 46 -4.16 -24.60 4.62
N ILE A 47 -3.44 -24.85 5.71
CA ILE A 47 -3.45 -23.95 6.88
C ILE A 47 -2.07 -23.38 7.16
N THR A 48 -1.02 -24.16 6.94
CA THR A 48 0.36 -23.69 7.09
C THR A 48 0.59 -22.44 6.24
N ASP A 49 1.34 -21.49 6.80
CA ASP A 49 1.63 -20.15 6.28
C ASP A 49 0.44 -19.19 6.18
N LYS A 50 -0.77 -19.59 6.60
CA LYS A 50 -1.94 -18.69 6.62
C LYS A 50 -2.05 -17.91 7.91
N THR A 51 -2.83 -16.84 7.86
CA THR A 51 -3.14 -16.03 9.04
C THR A 51 -4.37 -16.57 9.75
N ILE A 52 -4.26 -16.77 11.06
CA ILE A 52 -5.38 -17.12 11.94
C ILE A 52 -5.89 -15.84 12.59
N LEU A 53 -7.18 -15.55 12.45
CA LEU A 53 -7.87 -14.45 13.12
C LEU A 53 -8.82 -14.99 14.18
N ILE A 54 -8.67 -14.53 15.41
CA ILE A 54 -9.58 -14.89 16.51
C ILE A 54 -10.79 -13.95 16.54
N MET A 55 -12.00 -14.51 16.56
CA MET A 55 -13.27 -13.79 16.44
C MET A 55 -14.02 -13.62 17.77
N SER A 56 -13.70 -14.44 18.79
CA SER A 56 -14.29 -14.40 20.13
C SER A 56 -13.26 -14.75 21.23
N GLY A 57 -13.63 -14.64 22.50
CA GLY A 57 -12.75 -14.93 23.64
C GLY A 57 -11.79 -13.77 23.99
N ASP A 58 -10.80 -14.07 24.82
CA ASP A 58 -9.93 -13.08 25.47
C ASP A 58 -8.98 -12.36 24.49
N VAL A 59 -8.58 -13.03 23.40
CA VAL A 59 -7.72 -12.47 22.35
C VAL A 59 -8.50 -12.16 21.07
N ARG A 60 -9.77 -11.79 21.21
CA ARG A 60 -10.60 -11.38 20.09
C ARG A 60 -9.94 -10.26 19.27
N ARG A 61 -9.99 -10.42 17.94
CA ARG A 61 -9.34 -9.57 16.91
C ARG A 61 -7.82 -9.64 16.86
N ASP A 62 -7.18 -10.50 17.63
CA ASP A 62 -5.76 -10.79 17.45
C ASP A 62 -5.56 -11.76 16.27
N THR A 63 -4.42 -11.62 15.60
CA THR A 63 -4.03 -12.44 14.45
C THR A 63 -2.62 -12.99 14.63
N LYS A 64 -2.40 -14.26 14.28
CA LYS A 64 -1.07 -14.88 14.25
C LYS A 64 -0.91 -15.73 12.99
N GLN A 65 0.33 -15.95 12.57
CA GLN A 65 0.62 -16.85 11.46
C GLN A 65 0.58 -18.31 11.95
N ALA A 66 -0.08 -19.18 11.20
CA ALA A 66 0.04 -20.63 11.36
C ALA A 66 1.37 -21.10 10.78
N ILE A 67 2.19 -21.73 11.61
CA ILE A 67 3.51 -22.26 11.21
C ILE A 67 3.50 -23.77 10.97
N VAL A 68 2.56 -24.49 11.59
CA VAL A 68 2.39 -25.94 11.42
C VAL A 68 0.92 -26.28 11.58
N PHE A 69 0.42 -27.17 10.71
CA PHE A 69 -0.87 -27.83 10.88
C PHE A 69 -0.69 -29.36 10.99
N ASP A 70 -1.21 -29.92 12.07
CA ASP A 70 -1.27 -31.37 12.28
C ASP A 70 -2.68 -31.88 11.97
N ASN A 71 -2.81 -32.54 10.82
CA ASN A 71 -4.09 -33.08 10.35
C ASN A 71 -4.52 -34.37 11.06
N ILE A 72 -3.70 -34.95 11.94
CA ILE A 72 -4.07 -36.11 12.76
C ILE A 72 -4.81 -35.64 14.01
N THR A 73 -4.36 -34.53 14.61
CA THR A 73 -4.93 -33.99 15.85
C THR A 73 -5.87 -32.80 15.63
N GLY A 74 -5.82 -32.17 14.45
CA GLY A 74 -6.52 -30.90 14.19
C GLY A 74 -5.86 -29.70 14.87
N THR A 75 -4.58 -29.83 15.24
CA THR A 75 -3.83 -28.79 15.94
C THR A 75 -3.20 -27.82 14.93
N ILE A 76 -3.38 -26.53 15.18
CA ILE A 76 -2.71 -25.46 14.45
C ILE A 76 -1.73 -24.79 15.41
N THR A 77 -0.45 -24.81 15.08
CA THR A 77 0.60 -24.11 15.81
C THR A 77 0.83 -22.75 15.18
N VAL A 78 0.91 -21.71 16.01
CA VAL A 78 1.10 -20.32 15.57
C VAL A 78 2.40 -19.72 16.09
N SER A 79 2.91 -18.72 15.36
CA SER A 79 4.03 -17.88 15.82
C SER A 79 3.84 -16.42 15.38
N PRO A 80 4.09 -15.44 16.26
CA PRO A 80 4.32 -15.60 17.71
C PRO A 80 3.08 -16.19 18.43
N PRO A 81 3.19 -16.65 19.69
CA PRO A 81 2.04 -17.14 20.44
C PRO A 81 1.04 -16.03 20.76
N PHE A 82 -0.21 -16.40 21.03
CA PHE A 82 -1.20 -15.49 21.63
C PHE A 82 -0.82 -15.16 23.08
N SER A 83 -1.34 -14.05 23.60
CA SER A 83 -1.05 -13.61 24.98
C SER A 83 -1.65 -14.51 26.06
N VAL A 84 -2.63 -15.35 25.70
CA VAL A 84 -3.25 -16.35 26.58
C VAL A 84 -3.56 -17.63 25.80
N ARG A 85 -3.84 -18.70 26.54
CA ARG A 85 -4.34 -19.97 26.00
C ARG A 85 -5.63 -19.78 25.20
N ILE A 86 -5.71 -20.39 24.02
CA ILE A 86 -6.96 -20.49 23.25
C ILE A 86 -7.75 -21.69 23.77
N THR A 87 -8.88 -21.44 24.42
CA THR A 87 -9.74 -22.48 24.98
C THR A 87 -10.77 -22.98 23.97
N THR A 88 -11.47 -24.06 24.33
CA THR A 88 -12.59 -24.62 23.59
C THR A 88 -13.72 -23.60 23.42
N GLY A 89 -14.37 -23.57 22.25
CA GLY A 89 -15.50 -22.68 21.96
C GLY A 89 -15.11 -21.32 21.38
N VAL A 90 -13.83 -21.06 21.16
CA VAL A 90 -13.34 -19.84 20.52
C VAL A 90 -13.58 -19.89 19.02
N LEU A 91 -14.22 -18.85 18.49
CA LEU A 91 -14.46 -18.68 17.05
C LEU A 91 -13.20 -18.15 16.39
N PHE A 92 -12.84 -18.70 15.23
CA PHE A 92 -11.68 -18.26 14.46
C PHE A 92 -11.92 -18.34 12.96
N LYS A 93 -11.06 -17.66 12.21
CA LYS A 93 -11.01 -17.71 10.74
C LYS A 93 -9.60 -17.98 10.28
N ILE A 94 -9.48 -18.77 9.22
CA ILE A 94 -8.22 -18.97 8.48
C ILE A 94 -8.30 -18.08 7.25
N ILE A 95 -7.34 -17.18 7.12
CA ILE A 95 -7.31 -16.19 6.07
C ILE A 95 -6.19 -16.58 5.10
N ASN A 96 -6.48 -16.62 3.79
CA ASN A 96 -5.57 -16.83 2.67
C ASN A 96 -4.57 -15.66 2.49
N LEU A 97 -4.12 -15.06 3.58
CA LEU A 97 -3.05 -14.08 3.64
C LEU A 97 -1.91 -14.73 4.41
N SER A 98 -0.83 -15.05 3.70
CA SER A 98 0.46 -15.27 4.31
C SER A 98 1.19 -13.94 4.48
N ALA A 99 2.12 -13.87 5.43
CA ALA A 99 3.14 -12.82 5.41
C ALA A 99 3.89 -12.91 4.07
N GLY A 100 3.87 -11.84 3.26
CA GLY A 100 4.40 -11.85 1.89
C GLY A 100 3.45 -12.36 0.79
N SER A 101 2.16 -12.57 1.09
CA SER A 101 1.16 -12.90 0.06
C SER A 101 0.98 -11.78 -0.97
N THR A 102 0.65 -12.15 -2.21
CA THR A 102 0.41 -11.24 -3.34
C THR A 102 -0.64 -10.16 -3.05
N ILE A 103 -1.58 -10.40 -2.14
CA ILE A 103 -2.57 -9.40 -1.73
C ILE A 103 -1.98 -8.37 -0.76
N ALA A 104 -1.09 -8.76 0.16
CA ALA A 104 -0.35 -7.81 0.98
C ALA A 104 0.55 -6.94 0.09
N ILE A 105 1.26 -7.56 -0.85
CA ILE A 105 2.05 -6.87 -1.87
C ILE A 105 1.17 -5.96 -2.74
N ALA A 106 -0.02 -6.41 -3.15
CA ALA A 106 -0.94 -5.59 -3.94
C ALA A 106 -1.46 -4.39 -3.15
N VAL A 107 -1.77 -4.54 -1.86
CA VAL A 107 -2.18 -3.42 -0.98
C VAL A 107 -1.03 -2.44 -0.79
N ASP A 108 0.20 -2.91 -0.62
CA ASP A 108 1.39 -2.05 -0.52
C ASP A 108 1.65 -1.30 -1.83
N ILE A 109 1.54 -1.98 -2.98
CA ILE A 109 1.65 -1.35 -4.31
C ILE A 109 0.53 -0.34 -4.53
N LEU A 110 -0.71 -0.66 -4.18
CA LEU A 110 -1.84 0.26 -4.30
C LEU A 110 -1.66 1.47 -3.40
N THR A 111 -1.20 1.28 -2.16
CA THR A 111 -0.92 2.37 -1.22
C THR A 111 0.20 3.26 -1.75
N ALA A 112 1.32 2.67 -2.18
CA ALA A 112 2.41 3.42 -2.81
C ALA A 112 1.98 4.13 -4.09
N SER A 113 1.09 3.54 -4.88
CA SER A 113 0.52 4.16 -6.07
C SER A 113 -0.40 5.33 -5.71
N PHE A 114 -1.23 5.20 -4.67
CA PHE A 114 -2.04 6.30 -4.16
C PHE A 114 -1.19 7.40 -3.54
N ASP A 115 -0.12 7.08 -2.82
CA ASP A 115 0.83 8.05 -2.29
C ASP A 115 1.55 8.78 -3.42
N LEU A 116 1.91 8.09 -4.49
CA LEU A 116 2.52 8.68 -5.69
C LEU A 116 1.52 9.56 -6.45
N ILE A 117 0.27 9.12 -6.60
CA ILE A 117 -0.82 9.91 -7.21
C ILE A 117 -1.16 11.13 -6.34
N ASN A 118 -1.19 10.98 -5.01
CA ASN A 118 -1.43 12.07 -4.07
C ASN A 118 -0.25 13.04 -4.02
N ALA A 119 0.99 12.56 -4.18
CA ALA A 119 2.17 13.38 -4.35
C ALA A 119 2.18 14.10 -5.71
N MET A 120 1.66 13.47 -6.78
CA MET A 120 1.41 14.12 -8.07
C MET A 120 0.28 15.16 -8.00
N LEU A 121 -0.71 14.96 -7.13
CA LEU A 121 -1.75 15.95 -6.81
C LEU A 121 -1.18 17.18 -6.07
N VAL A 122 0.04 17.09 -5.55
CA VAL A 122 0.84 18.21 -5.05
C VAL A 122 1.97 18.53 -6.04
N LEU A 123 1.62 18.73 -7.31
CA LEU A 123 2.40 19.61 -8.18
C LEU A 123 2.06 21.06 -7.83
N THR A 124 2.43 21.48 -6.61
CA THR A 124 2.55 22.91 -6.32
C THR A 124 3.94 23.31 -6.78
N GLU A 125 3.99 24.31 -7.67
CA GLU A 125 5.21 24.96 -8.14
C GLU A 125 6.28 25.05 -7.04
N THR A 126 7.53 24.72 -7.37
CA THR A 126 8.64 25.29 -6.61
C THR A 126 8.68 26.77 -6.92
N GLY A 127 7.95 27.59 -6.15
CA GLY A 127 8.18 29.05 -6.15
C GLY A 127 7.00 29.97 -5.85
N GLY A 128 5.74 29.54 -5.94
CA GLY A 128 4.63 30.50 -5.89
C GLY A 128 4.76 31.59 -6.98
N THR A 129 4.16 32.75 -6.76
CA THR A 129 4.22 33.89 -7.69
C THR A 129 5.66 34.36 -7.90
N VAL A 130 6.21 34.13 -9.09
CA VAL A 130 7.40 34.81 -9.62
C VAL A 130 7.03 36.27 -9.87
N ASN A 131 7.43 37.16 -8.96
CA ASN A 131 7.24 38.61 -9.13
C ASN A 131 8.34 39.16 -10.02
N THR A 132 8.00 39.88 -11.09
CA THR A 132 8.98 40.56 -11.96
C THR A 132 9.69 41.67 -11.19
N ASP A 133 10.89 41.40 -10.67
CA ASP A 133 11.71 42.36 -9.92
C ASP A 133 12.86 42.96 -10.74
N GLY A 134 12.88 42.69 -12.05
CA GLY A 134 13.92 43.15 -12.97
C GLY A 134 15.21 42.33 -12.94
N THR A 135 15.27 41.26 -12.15
CA THR A 135 16.37 40.29 -12.18
C THR A 135 16.03 39.06 -13.02
N GLU A 136 17.04 38.35 -13.54
CA GLU A 136 16.82 37.08 -14.23
C GLU A 136 16.36 36.03 -13.22
N GLN A 137 15.21 35.39 -13.49
CA GLN A 137 14.64 34.37 -12.62
C GLN A 137 14.75 33.00 -13.27
N ASP A 138 15.35 32.08 -12.52
CA ASP A 138 15.52 30.70 -12.98
C ASP A 138 14.36 29.83 -12.50
N VAL A 139 13.69 29.16 -13.44
CA VAL A 139 12.71 28.11 -13.15
C VAL A 139 13.35 26.76 -13.44
N TYR A 140 13.56 25.96 -12.41
CA TYR A 140 14.15 24.63 -12.52
C TYR A 140 13.07 23.55 -12.46
N ILE A 141 13.15 22.59 -13.39
CA ILE A 141 12.42 21.32 -13.27
C ILE A 141 13.31 20.36 -12.48
N ASN A 142 12.79 19.81 -11.39
CA ASN A 142 13.53 18.84 -10.60
C ASN A 142 13.71 17.55 -11.42
N ASN A 143 14.94 17.30 -11.87
CA ASN A 143 15.28 16.20 -12.78
C ASN A 143 15.51 14.86 -12.05
N ALA A 144 14.81 14.60 -10.95
CA ALA A 144 14.99 13.39 -10.14
C ALA A 144 13.63 12.78 -9.70
N PRO A 145 13.36 11.50 -10.01
CA PRO A 145 14.17 10.57 -10.82
C PRO A 145 14.08 10.88 -12.32
N ALA A 146 15.19 10.70 -13.04
CA ALA A 146 15.22 10.82 -14.50
C ALA A 146 14.29 9.77 -15.12
N GLY A 147 13.22 10.22 -15.80
CA GLY A 147 12.24 9.37 -16.47
C GLY A 147 10.82 9.40 -15.89
N VAL A 148 10.57 10.15 -14.81
CA VAL A 148 9.21 10.22 -14.22
C VAL A 148 8.44 11.47 -14.65
N PHE A 149 9.12 12.55 -15.02
CA PHE A 149 8.49 13.81 -15.39
C PHE A 149 8.97 14.28 -16.77
N ASP A 150 8.05 14.27 -17.75
CA ASP A 150 8.20 14.88 -19.08
C ASP A 150 7.24 16.10 -19.15
N PRO A 151 7.66 17.29 -18.69
CA PRO A 151 6.80 18.46 -18.71
C PRO A 151 6.55 18.90 -20.16
N GLN A 152 5.32 18.68 -20.63
CA GLN A 152 4.95 18.95 -22.03
C GLN A 152 4.57 20.42 -22.28
N LYS A 153 4.29 21.20 -21.24
CA LYS A 153 3.80 22.57 -21.38
C LYS A 153 4.25 23.45 -20.22
N VAL A 154 4.70 24.66 -20.57
CA VAL A 154 4.89 25.78 -19.63
C VAL A 154 3.81 26.82 -19.97
N MET A 155 3.07 27.28 -18.96
CA MET A 155 2.06 28.32 -19.11
C MET A 155 2.53 29.54 -18.34
N ILE A 156 2.62 30.69 -19.00
CA ILE A 156 3.00 31.98 -18.40
C ILE A 156 1.81 32.91 -18.56
N ASP A 157 1.34 33.49 -17.46
CA ASP A 157 0.23 34.44 -17.44
C ASP A 157 0.76 35.88 -17.45
N PHE A 158 0.39 36.65 -18.48
CA PHE A 158 0.76 38.05 -18.66
C PHE A 158 -0.37 39.04 -18.33
N THR A 159 -1.42 38.60 -17.64
CA THR A 159 -2.60 39.44 -17.33
C THR A 159 -2.25 40.77 -16.64
N ASN A 160 -1.14 40.82 -15.88
CA ASN A 160 -0.69 42.03 -15.19
C ASN A 160 0.48 42.78 -15.88
N GLN A 161 0.88 42.40 -17.10
CA GLN A 161 1.99 43.07 -17.81
C GLN A 161 1.60 44.47 -18.28
N THR A 162 2.47 45.47 -18.10
CA THR A 162 2.27 46.82 -18.61
C THR A 162 2.93 47.03 -19.98
N ALA A 163 2.48 48.03 -20.75
CA ALA A 163 2.98 48.31 -22.10
C ALA A 163 4.48 48.68 -22.18
N ALA A 164 5.13 48.95 -21.04
CA ALA A 164 6.55 49.30 -20.97
C ALA A 164 7.46 48.10 -20.65
N GLU A 165 6.89 46.94 -20.35
CA GLU A 165 7.64 45.77 -19.90
C GLU A 165 7.99 44.84 -21.06
N THR A 166 9.23 44.35 -21.06
CA THR A 166 9.70 43.33 -22.00
C THR A 166 9.95 42.03 -21.24
N VAL A 167 9.34 40.94 -21.70
CA VAL A 167 9.57 39.60 -21.17
C VAL A 167 10.44 38.83 -22.14
N ILE A 168 11.54 38.26 -21.65
CA ILE A 168 12.45 37.43 -22.44
C ILE A 168 12.46 36.04 -21.84
N VAL A 169 11.93 35.06 -22.57
CA VAL A 169 11.99 33.65 -22.20
C VAL A 169 13.19 33.01 -22.89
N ARG A 170 14.07 32.37 -22.11
CA ARG A 170 15.22 31.63 -22.63
C ARG A 170 15.12 30.20 -22.17
N THR A 171 15.27 29.26 -23.10
CA THR A 171 15.38 27.84 -22.76
C THR A 171 16.85 27.46 -22.74
N TYR A 172 17.28 26.81 -21.66
CA TYR A 172 18.61 26.22 -21.58
C TYR A 172 18.49 24.70 -21.49
N TYR A 173 19.44 23.98 -22.08
CA TYR A 173 19.52 22.52 -22.05
C TYR A 173 20.91 22.07 -21.65
N ARG A 174 21.03 20.84 -21.12
CA ARG A 174 22.33 20.21 -20.84
C ARG A 174 22.42 18.89 -21.60
N ILE A 175 23.58 18.63 -22.19
CA ILE A 175 23.80 17.42 -23.02
C ILE A 175 24.05 16.19 -22.14
N LYS A 176 24.61 16.38 -20.94
CA LYS A 176 24.93 15.32 -19.98
C LYS A 176 24.63 15.75 -18.55
N SER A 177 24.37 14.77 -17.69
CA SER A 177 24.20 15.02 -16.25
C SER A 177 25.47 15.66 -15.67
N GLY A 178 25.31 16.72 -14.89
CA GLY A 178 26.42 17.49 -14.30
C GLY A 178 27.22 18.36 -15.27
N GLY A 179 26.80 18.53 -16.53
CA GLY A 179 27.42 19.48 -17.47
C GLY A 179 26.76 20.87 -17.43
N ASP A 180 27.41 21.84 -18.07
CA ASP A 180 26.92 23.22 -18.18
C ASP A 180 25.59 23.31 -18.96
N TYR A 181 24.78 24.30 -18.59
CA TYR A 181 23.56 24.65 -19.31
C TYR A 181 23.89 25.52 -20.52
N ILE A 182 23.47 25.08 -21.70
CA ILE A 182 23.68 25.74 -22.99
C ILE A 182 22.35 26.37 -23.40
N LYS A 183 22.38 27.64 -23.80
CA LYS A 183 21.18 28.33 -24.32
C LYS A 183 20.75 27.63 -25.61
N LYS A 184 19.49 27.20 -25.67
CA LYS A 184 18.86 26.75 -26.91
C LYS A 184 18.63 27.98 -27.78
N ASP A 185 19.37 28.10 -28.88
CA ASP A 185 19.02 29.08 -29.91
C ASP A 185 17.95 28.50 -30.85
N GLU A 186 17.21 29.39 -31.49
CA GLU A 186 16.42 29.03 -32.66
C GLU A 186 17.37 29.06 -33.86
N VAL A 187 17.40 27.96 -34.62
CA VAL A 187 18.02 27.92 -35.94
C VAL A 187 17.10 28.61 -36.94
#